data_AF-A0A925YC23-F1
#
_entry.id   AF-A0A925YC23-F1
#
_cell.length_a   1.000
_cell.length_b   1.000
_cell.length_c   1.000
_cell.angle_alpha   90.00
_cell.angle_beta   90.00
_cell.angle_gamma   90.00
#
_symmetry.space_group_name_H-M   'P 1'
#
loop_
_entity.id
_entity.type
_entity.pdbx_description
1 polymer ?
#
loop_
_entity_poly.entity_id
_entity_poly.type
_entity_poly.pdbx_seq_one_letter_code
_entity_poly.pdbx_strand_id
1 'polypeptide(L)'
;MTLHRDRQLLNSAVLTSCWGALVCVAIVAAGGCYRPMIEPGGLRCAPTPAMECPDGFTCVSGFCHLPGAGGTGGRAGTGGVGGRGGRGGTGGGGGASGGAGGTCANAITPLCQSPAGLPPGCDPVCQTGCPCGLRCNVTGTTTGCMPALGTKTLGEICSITADDCVPGLACLKERCGTNVGRCYRFCRDGSVCGTGIACGMIVDFPNGGRSGSRACNVGDQVPACDVYTRMGCPDSALVCYVANQGTKCDCPSVTNRGEGENCTFYDECASGLTCLNLGNVSQCHKLCKTNADCTGGASCTPSGSFSFCP
;
A
#
# COMPACT_ATOMS: atom_id res chain seq x y z
N MET A 1 7.49 37.01 -35.47
CA MET A 1 6.52 38.11 -35.39
C MET A 1 5.80 38.03 -34.06
N THR A 2 5.83 39.16 -33.39
CA THR A 2 5.48 39.47 -32.01
C THR A 2 3.98 39.42 -31.77
N LEU A 3 3.54 38.87 -30.63
CA LEU A 3 2.60 39.54 -29.71
C LEU A 3 2.35 38.67 -28.46
N HIS A 4 3.12 38.98 -27.42
CA HIS A 4 2.71 38.87 -26.02
C HIS A 4 1.40 39.64 -25.82
N ARG A 5 0.44 39.07 -25.09
CA ARG A 5 -0.61 39.88 -24.47
C ARG A 5 -0.95 39.37 -23.08
N ASP A 6 -0.67 40.25 -22.12
CA ASP A 6 -1.05 40.25 -20.74
C ASP A 6 -2.53 39.94 -20.50
N ARG A 7 -2.80 39.13 -19.47
CA ARG A 7 -3.96 39.30 -18.59
C ARG A 7 -3.54 39.09 -17.15
N GLN A 8 -3.19 40.23 -16.55
CA GLN A 8 -3.16 40.46 -15.12
C GLN A 8 -4.57 40.83 -14.61
N LEU A 9 -4.84 40.42 -13.37
CA LEU A 9 -5.62 41.10 -12.33
C LEU A 9 -7.10 40.76 -12.08
N LEU A 10 -7.32 40.43 -10.80
CA LEU A 10 -8.44 40.78 -9.89
C LEU A 10 -9.49 39.69 -9.60
N ASN A 11 -9.36 39.04 -8.44
CA ASN A 11 -10.26 39.25 -7.30
C ASN A 11 -9.93 38.28 -6.16
N SER A 12 -9.23 38.76 -5.13
CA SER A 12 -9.08 38.05 -3.85
C SER A 12 -9.24 39.06 -2.73
N ALA A 13 -10.48 39.23 -2.29
CA ALA A 13 -10.83 39.95 -1.08
C ALA A 13 -12.16 39.41 -0.55
N VAL A 14 -12.09 38.38 0.29
CA VAL A 14 -13.10 38.14 1.33
C VAL A 14 -12.36 37.81 2.62
N LEU A 15 -12.08 38.88 3.38
CA LEU A 15 -11.88 38.87 4.82
C LEU A 15 -13.23 38.53 5.46
N THR A 16 -13.32 37.46 6.26
CA THR A 16 -14.34 37.43 7.32
C THR A 16 -13.85 36.65 8.53
N SER A 17 -13.80 37.39 9.62
CA SER A 17 -13.41 37.04 10.98
C SER A 17 -14.45 36.15 11.69
N CYS A 18 -13.99 35.13 12.42
CA CYS A 18 -14.67 34.60 13.61
C CYS A 18 -13.59 34.48 14.71
N TRP A 19 -13.49 35.48 15.60
CA TRP A 19 -14.17 35.52 16.91
C TRP A 19 -13.85 34.28 17.75
N GLY A 20 -12.98 34.53 18.73
CA GLY A 20 -12.44 33.54 19.63
C GLY A 20 -13.46 32.97 20.62
N ALA A 21 -13.19 31.72 21.01
CA ALA A 21 -13.61 31.17 22.28
C ALA A 21 -12.35 30.62 22.95
N LEU A 22 -11.79 31.43 23.85
CA LEU A 22 -10.71 31.07 24.75
C LEU A 22 -11.29 30.12 25.82
N VAL A 23 -11.21 28.81 25.58
CA VAL A 23 -11.59 27.79 26.56
C VAL A 23 -10.38 27.48 27.44
N CYS A 24 -10.39 28.03 28.66
CA CYS A 24 -9.48 27.66 29.73
C CYS A 24 -9.79 26.24 30.23
N VAL A 25 -9.03 25.24 29.76
CA VAL A 25 -9.04 23.90 30.33
C VAL A 25 -8.08 23.87 31.52
N ALA A 26 -8.65 23.80 32.73
CA ALA A 26 -7.91 23.56 33.96
C ALA A 26 -7.34 22.14 33.96
N ILE A 27 -6.02 22.00 33.87
CA ILE A 27 -5.30 20.73 34.00
C ILE A 27 -5.17 20.43 35.50
N VAL A 28 -5.99 19.51 36.00
CA VAL A 28 -5.83 18.91 37.33
C VAL A 28 -4.75 17.83 37.21
N ALA A 29 -3.55 18.14 37.72
CA ALA A 29 -2.45 17.20 37.83
C ALA A 29 -2.72 16.18 38.95
N ALA A 30 -3.32 15.04 38.61
CA ALA A 30 -3.33 13.87 39.48
C ALA A 30 -1.96 13.17 39.37
N GLY A 31 -1.12 13.31 40.40
CA GLY A 31 0.20 12.70 40.51
C GLY A 31 0.17 11.18 40.75
N GLY A 32 -0.47 10.42 39.86
CA GLY A 32 -0.28 8.98 39.77
C GLY A 32 0.97 8.69 38.94
N CYS A 33 1.88 7.86 39.45
CA CYS A 33 3.02 7.36 38.70
C CYS A 33 2.52 6.71 37.39
N TYR A 34 2.65 7.44 36.28
CA TYR A 34 2.31 6.95 34.96
C TYR A 34 3.20 5.75 34.65
N ARG A 35 2.61 4.55 34.66
CA ARG A 35 3.22 3.31 34.20
C ARG A 35 2.73 3.05 32.78
N PRO A 36 3.35 3.63 31.74
CA PRO A 36 3.00 3.25 30.38
C PRO A 36 3.31 1.77 30.21
N MET A 37 2.34 0.99 29.71
CA MET A 37 2.63 -0.34 29.17
C MET A 37 3.45 -0.13 27.90
N ILE A 38 4.76 -0.27 28.00
CA ILE A 38 5.66 -0.19 26.85
C ILE A 38 5.71 -1.57 26.20
N GLU A 39 5.24 -1.68 24.97
CA GLU A 39 5.34 -2.91 24.20
C GLU A 39 6.83 -3.26 23.93
N PRO A 40 7.22 -4.54 24.02
CA PRO A 40 8.59 -4.96 23.75
C PRO A 40 9.06 -4.52 22.36
N GLY A 41 10.18 -3.79 22.28
CA GLY A 41 10.73 -3.25 21.03
C GLY A 41 10.29 -1.82 20.67
N GLY A 42 9.45 -1.16 21.49
CA GLY A 42 9.00 0.23 21.23
C GLY A 42 10.02 1.33 21.56
N LEU A 43 11.09 1.03 22.30
CA LEU A 43 12.11 2.00 22.71
C LEU A 43 13.44 1.74 21.97
N ARG A 44 14.05 2.80 21.44
CA ARG A 44 15.39 2.75 20.83
C ARG A 44 16.48 2.85 21.90
N CYS A 45 17.59 2.17 21.67
CA CYS A 45 18.79 2.22 22.52
C CYS A 45 20.06 2.28 21.69
N ALA A 46 21.14 2.74 22.30
CA ALA A 46 22.47 2.72 21.72
C ALA A 46 23.41 1.83 22.56
N PRO A 47 24.37 1.13 21.96
CA PRO A 47 25.35 0.31 22.69
C PRO A 47 26.37 1.14 23.49
N THR A 48 26.20 2.47 23.54
CA THR A 48 27.04 3.39 24.29
C THR A 48 26.37 3.76 25.63
N PRO A 49 27.14 4.08 26.68
CA PRO A 49 26.61 4.36 28.03
C PRO A 49 25.73 5.62 28.13
N ALA A 50 25.47 6.32 27.03
CA ALA A 50 24.66 7.52 26.99
C ALA A 50 23.15 7.23 26.78
N MET A 51 22.77 6.03 26.33
CA MET A 51 21.36 5.64 26.13
C MET A 51 21.15 4.17 26.49
N GLU A 52 21.19 3.89 27.79
CA GLU A 52 20.80 2.59 28.33
C GLU A 52 19.28 2.42 28.32
N CYS A 53 18.83 1.18 28.17
CA CYS A 53 17.42 0.83 28.32
C CYS A 53 16.98 1.04 29.78
N PRO A 54 15.68 1.31 30.04
CA PRO A 54 15.16 1.35 31.40
C PRO A 54 15.45 0.06 32.17
N ASP A 55 15.48 0.14 33.50
CA ASP A 55 15.74 -1.00 34.36
C ASP A 55 14.86 -2.21 33.99
N GLY A 56 15.51 -3.37 33.84
CA GLY A 56 14.85 -4.62 33.46
C GLY A 56 14.69 -4.82 31.95
N PHE A 57 15.30 -3.98 31.10
CA PHE A 57 15.37 -4.19 29.65
C PHE A 57 16.83 -4.32 29.17
N THR A 58 17.04 -5.04 28.07
CA THR A 58 18.35 -5.23 27.42
C THR A 58 18.31 -4.67 26.00
N CYS A 59 19.34 -3.92 25.61
CA CYS A 59 19.46 -3.39 24.26
C CYS A 59 19.88 -4.49 23.28
N VAL A 60 19.00 -4.83 22.33
CA VAL A 60 19.25 -5.80 21.25
C VAL A 60 18.94 -5.13 19.93
N SER A 61 19.92 -5.07 19.03
CA SER A 61 19.76 -4.49 17.68
C SER A 61 19.22 -3.05 17.66
N GLY A 62 19.54 -2.25 18.68
CA GLY A 62 19.11 -0.85 18.78
C GLY A 62 17.72 -0.65 19.38
N PHE A 63 17.09 -1.70 19.94
CA PHE A 63 15.81 -1.64 20.65
C PHE A 63 15.86 -2.32 22.02
N CYS A 64 15.04 -1.86 22.96
CA CYS A 64 14.96 -2.42 24.31
C CYS A 64 13.98 -3.60 24.40
N HIS A 65 14.46 -4.74 24.89
CA HIS A 65 13.69 -5.99 25.08
C HIS A 65 13.69 -6.46 26.55
N LEU A 66 12.60 -7.08 26.99
CA LEU A 66 12.53 -7.74 28.30
C LEU A 66 13.37 -9.04 28.30
N PRO A 67 14.22 -9.28 29.31
CA PRO A 67 14.90 -10.56 29.50
C PRO A 67 13.85 -11.67 29.61
N GLY A 68 13.94 -12.69 28.75
CA GLY A 68 13.03 -13.84 28.76
C GLY A 68 11.84 -13.78 27.80
N ALA A 69 11.63 -12.67 27.07
CA ALA A 69 10.64 -12.62 25.97
C ALA A 69 11.15 -13.27 24.66
N GLY A 70 12.36 -13.84 24.66
CA GLY A 70 12.97 -14.50 23.52
C GLY A 70 12.60 -15.97 23.41
N GLY A 71 11.67 -16.29 22.50
CA GLY A 71 11.64 -17.52 21.71
C GLY A 71 11.74 -18.86 22.43
N THR A 72 10.59 -19.52 22.63
CA THR A 72 10.52 -20.98 22.77
C THR A 72 10.90 -21.66 21.45
N GLY A 73 12.18 -21.90 21.19
CA GLY A 73 12.56 -22.68 20.00
C GLY A 73 14.03 -22.67 19.63
N GLY A 74 14.82 -23.50 20.30
CA GLY A 74 16.19 -23.80 19.87
C GLY A 74 16.91 -24.69 20.87
N ARG A 75 16.71 -26.01 20.76
CA ARG A 75 17.50 -26.99 21.52
C ARG A 75 18.99 -26.80 21.21
N ALA A 76 19.77 -26.70 22.28
CA ALA A 76 21.23 -26.68 22.23
C ALA A 76 21.76 -27.92 21.50
N GLY A 77 22.42 -27.71 20.37
CA GLY A 77 23.36 -28.67 19.81
C GLY A 77 24.63 -28.65 20.67
N THR A 78 25.02 -29.80 21.20
CA THR A 78 26.28 -30.02 21.90
C THR A 78 27.45 -29.88 20.92
N GLY A 79 28.09 -28.72 20.94
CA GLY A 79 29.27 -28.39 20.14
C GLY A 79 30.53 -29.07 20.66
N GLY A 80 31.27 -29.68 19.74
CA GLY A 80 32.43 -30.52 19.98
C GLY A 80 33.72 -29.78 20.33
N VAL A 81 34.65 -30.59 20.83
CA VAL A 81 35.98 -30.24 21.30
C VAL A 81 36.86 -29.72 20.15
N GLY A 82 37.59 -28.63 20.43
CA GLY A 82 38.39 -27.88 19.46
C GLY A 82 39.64 -28.59 18.94
N GLY A 83 39.90 -28.41 17.65
CA GLY A 83 41.18 -28.66 16.99
C GLY A 83 42.02 -27.39 16.90
N ARG A 84 43.31 -27.52 17.21
CA ARG A 84 44.34 -26.48 17.24
C ARG A 84 44.95 -26.28 15.84
N GLY A 85 45.21 -25.02 15.48
CA GLY A 85 46.42 -24.61 14.76
C GLY A 85 46.35 -24.49 13.23
N GLY A 86 46.53 -23.27 12.74
CA GLY A 86 46.87 -22.99 11.34
C GLY A 86 47.04 -21.50 11.09
N ARG A 87 48.29 -21.04 10.97
CA ARG A 87 48.67 -19.66 10.62
C ARG A 87 48.44 -19.38 9.13
N GLY A 88 48.07 -18.13 8.83
CA GLY A 88 48.49 -17.41 7.63
C GLY A 88 47.61 -17.55 6.40
N GLY A 89 46.84 -16.50 6.10
CA GLY A 89 46.15 -16.31 4.82
C GLY A 89 45.69 -14.87 4.67
N THR A 90 46.19 -14.19 3.65
CA THR A 90 45.91 -12.80 3.27
C THR A 90 44.43 -12.57 2.96
N GLY A 91 43.91 -11.41 3.38
CA GLY A 91 42.50 -11.03 3.35
C GLY A 91 41.86 -11.05 1.96
N GLY A 92 40.96 -12.02 1.76
CA GLY A 92 39.94 -12.03 0.71
C GLY A 92 38.66 -11.36 1.21
N GLY A 93 37.93 -10.73 0.27
CA GLY A 93 36.76 -9.91 0.53
C GLY A 93 35.65 -10.61 1.33
N GLY A 94 35.00 -9.81 2.17
CA GLY A 94 33.84 -10.20 2.98
C GLY A 94 32.61 -10.50 2.12
N GLY A 95 32.55 -11.71 1.57
CA GLY A 95 31.32 -12.33 1.11
C GLY A 95 30.62 -12.98 2.30
N ALA A 96 29.68 -12.28 2.92
CA ALA A 96 28.77 -12.87 3.90
C ALA A 96 27.78 -13.79 3.17
N SER A 97 28.15 -15.05 2.99
CA SER A 97 27.25 -16.10 2.53
C SER A 97 27.67 -17.42 3.12
N GLY A 98 26.72 -18.16 3.72
CA GLY A 98 26.88 -19.60 3.87
C GLY A 98 26.70 -20.18 5.27
N GLY A 99 25.73 -19.69 6.06
CA GLY A 99 25.13 -20.54 7.08
C GLY A 99 24.25 -21.60 6.40
N ALA A 100 24.84 -22.72 6.01
CA ALA A 100 24.09 -23.86 5.48
C ALA A 100 23.28 -24.53 6.60
N GLY A 101 22.01 -24.86 6.35
CA GLY A 101 21.44 -26.08 6.93
C GLY A 101 20.10 -26.00 7.66
N GLY A 102 19.34 -24.91 7.56
CA GLY A 102 17.92 -24.93 7.91
C GLY A 102 17.06 -24.90 6.66
N THR A 103 16.54 -26.05 6.20
CA THR A 103 15.46 -26.05 5.20
C THR A 103 14.23 -25.46 5.83
N CYS A 104 14.00 -24.20 5.54
CA CYS A 104 12.83 -23.51 5.98
C CYS A 104 11.62 -23.98 5.18
N ALA A 105 10.63 -24.52 5.88
CA ALA A 105 9.42 -25.07 5.26
C ALA A 105 8.65 -24.02 4.41
N ASN A 106 8.81 -22.73 4.70
CA ASN A 106 8.06 -21.64 4.09
C ASN A 106 8.98 -20.49 3.62
N ALA A 107 10.02 -20.81 2.86
CA ALA A 107 10.85 -19.78 2.24
C ALA A 107 10.05 -19.07 1.14
N ILE A 108 9.98 -17.73 1.20
CA ILE A 108 9.42 -16.95 0.09
C ILE A 108 10.43 -16.96 -1.04
N THR A 109 10.00 -17.44 -2.21
CA THR A 109 10.84 -17.40 -3.40
C THR A 109 10.99 -15.93 -3.83
N PRO A 110 12.23 -15.41 -3.96
CA PRO A 110 12.44 -14.07 -4.48
C PRO A 110 11.74 -13.86 -5.83
N LEU A 111 11.04 -12.74 -5.98
CA LEU A 111 10.34 -12.39 -7.21
C LEU A 111 11.29 -11.78 -8.26
N CYS A 112 12.36 -11.14 -7.80
CA CYS A 112 13.41 -10.54 -8.62
C CYS A 112 14.72 -10.45 -7.84
N GLN A 113 15.78 -10.00 -8.52
CA GLN A 113 17.02 -9.63 -7.86
C GLN A 113 16.92 -8.19 -7.33
N SER A 114 17.23 -8.00 -6.06
CA SER A 114 17.27 -6.67 -5.47
C SER A 114 18.43 -5.83 -6.03
N PRO A 115 18.19 -4.54 -6.34
CA PRO A 115 19.23 -3.60 -6.68
C PRO A 115 20.32 -3.54 -5.61
N ALA A 116 21.57 -3.38 -6.05
CA ALA A 116 22.67 -3.13 -5.14
C ALA A 116 22.48 -1.78 -4.42
N GLY A 117 22.91 -1.71 -3.15
CA GLY A 117 22.89 -0.46 -2.38
C GLY A 117 21.53 -0.07 -1.82
N LEU A 118 20.56 -0.99 -1.75
CA LEU A 118 19.35 -0.74 -0.97
C LEU A 118 19.69 -0.44 0.49
N PRO A 119 18.92 0.46 1.15
CA PRO A 119 19.05 0.70 2.59
C PRO A 119 18.99 -0.61 3.38
N PRO A 120 19.62 -0.67 4.58
CA PRO A 120 19.53 -1.84 5.44
C PRO A 120 18.05 -2.17 5.72
N GLY A 121 17.65 -3.39 5.38
CA GLY A 121 16.26 -3.82 5.45
C GLY A 121 15.96 -4.90 4.41
N CYS A 122 14.70 -4.94 3.99
CA CYS A 122 14.21 -5.89 3.00
C CYS A 122 13.67 -5.15 1.76
N ASP A 123 13.59 -5.85 0.63
CA ASP A 123 13.02 -5.32 -0.62
C ASP A 123 11.57 -5.80 -0.80
N PRO A 124 10.55 -4.94 -0.70
CA PRO A 124 9.15 -5.34 -0.81
C PRO A 124 8.76 -5.69 -2.25
N VAL A 125 9.53 -5.24 -3.24
CA VAL A 125 9.28 -5.56 -4.65
C VAL A 125 9.82 -6.94 -4.98
N CYS A 126 11.06 -7.23 -4.59
CA CYS A 126 11.69 -8.51 -4.87
C CYS A 126 11.44 -9.58 -3.80
N GLN A 127 10.86 -9.20 -2.65
CA GLN A 127 10.61 -10.07 -1.50
C GLN A 127 11.89 -10.74 -0.98
N THR A 128 12.95 -9.96 -0.84
CA THR A 128 14.27 -10.41 -0.38
C THR A 128 14.66 -9.71 0.93
N GLY A 129 15.69 -10.23 1.61
CA GLY A 129 16.27 -9.63 2.82
C GLY A 129 15.57 -10.02 4.12
N CYS A 130 14.44 -10.74 4.04
CA CYS A 130 13.76 -11.23 5.23
C CYS A 130 14.19 -12.64 5.64
N PRO A 131 14.22 -12.93 6.96
CA PRO A 131 14.32 -14.28 7.46
C PRO A 131 13.17 -15.14 6.99
N CYS A 132 13.34 -16.43 7.23
CA CYS A 132 12.46 -17.42 6.68
C CYS A 132 11.06 -17.43 7.32
N GLY A 133 10.01 -17.64 6.51
CA GLY A 133 8.62 -17.48 6.95
C GLY A 133 8.15 -16.02 7.10
N LEU A 134 9.01 -15.05 6.80
CA LEU A 134 8.69 -13.62 6.81
C LEU A 134 8.73 -13.05 5.40
N ARG A 135 7.79 -12.13 5.10
CA ARG A 135 7.75 -11.33 3.88
C ARG A 135 8.25 -9.92 4.14
N CYS A 136 8.71 -9.27 3.08
CA CYS A 136 9.02 -7.85 3.15
C CYS A 136 7.77 -7.02 2.86
N ASN A 137 7.44 -6.10 3.75
CA ASN A 137 6.35 -5.15 3.56
C ASN A 137 6.80 -3.72 3.87
N VAL A 138 6.00 -2.73 3.47
CA VAL A 138 6.18 -1.31 3.81
C VAL A 138 5.33 -1.01 5.04
N THR A 139 5.97 -0.70 6.16
CA THR A 139 5.32 -0.34 7.43
C THR A 139 5.70 1.08 7.81
N GLY A 140 4.78 2.02 7.61
CA GLY A 140 5.12 3.45 7.68
C GLY A 140 6.18 3.79 6.63
N THR A 141 7.16 4.63 6.97
CA THR A 141 8.17 5.11 6.01
C THR A 141 9.32 4.13 5.74
N THR A 142 9.34 2.96 6.38
CA THR A 142 10.41 1.98 6.27
C THR A 142 9.90 0.63 5.79
N THR A 143 10.79 -0.19 5.24
CA THR A 143 10.49 -1.60 4.95
C THR A 143 10.80 -2.46 6.17
N GLY A 144 10.01 -3.51 6.37
CA GLY A 144 10.12 -4.40 7.51
C GLY A 144 9.71 -5.82 7.17
N CYS A 145 10.26 -6.79 7.92
CA CYS A 145 9.91 -8.19 7.78
C CYS A 145 8.73 -8.53 8.67
N MET A 146 7.67 -9.09 8.09
CA MET A 146 6.47 -9.47 8.81
C MET A 146 6.05 -10.90 8.47
N PRO A 147 5.24 -11.58 9.32
CA PRO A 147 4.77 -12.93 9.03
C PRO A 147 4.11 -13.03 7.66
N ALA A 148 4.48 -14.05 6.88
CA ALA A 148 3.88 -14.32 5.58
C ALA A 148 2.63 -15.20 5.74
N LEU A 149 1.60 -14.64 6.37
CA LEU A 149 0.35 -15.32 6.66
C LEU A 149 -0.72 -14.84 5.71
N GLY A 150 -1.42 -15.76 5.06
CA GLY A 150 -2.54 -15.40 4.20
C GLY A 150 -2.80 -16.34 3.04
N THR A 151 -4.02 -16.25 2.52
CA THR A 151 -4.49 -17.01 1.36
C THR A 151 -5.09 -16.11 0.28
N LYS A 152 -5.23 -14.81 0.56
CA LYS A 152 -5.81 -13.83 -0.36
C LYS A 152 -4.83 -13.47 -1.48
N THR A 153 -5.28 -13.62 -2.71
CA THR A 153 -4.54 -13.37 -3.94
C THR A 153 -4.69 -11.92 -4.40
N LEU A 154 -3.96 -11.53 -5.45
CA LEU A 154 -3.92 -10.16 -5.95
C LEU A 154 -5.33 -9.64 -6.27
N GLY A 155 -5.70 -8.50 -5.67
CA GLY A 155 -7.00 -7.86 -5.87
C GLY A 155 -8.12 -8.32 -4.94
N GLU A 156 -7.95 -9.44 -4.22
CA GLU A 156 -8.96 -9.87 -3.25
C GLU A 156 -9.01 -8.94 -2.03
N ILE A 157 -10.19 -8.86 -1.42
CA ILE A 157 -10.39 -8.11 -0.17
C ILE A 157 -9.61 -8.78 0.95
N CYS A 158 -8.85 -7.96 1.68
CA CYS A 158 -8.03 -8.36 2.80
C CYS A 158 -8.33 -7.51 4.04
N SER A 159 -7.97 -8.06 5.19
CA SER A 159 -8.02 -7.34 6.47
C SER A 159 -6.77 -6.47 6.62
N ILE A 160 -6.95 -5.15 6.69
CA ILE A 160 -5.84 -4.20 6.86
C ILE A 160 -5.02 -4.49 8.13
N THR A 161 -5.65 -5.03 9.18
CA THR A 161 -4.97 -5.34 10.44
C THR A 161 -4.29 -6.71 10.43
N ALA A 162 -4.86 -7.70 9.74
CA ALA A 162 -4.31 -9.06 9.70
C ALA A 162 -3.33 -9.28 8.54
N ASP A 163 -3.45 -8.50 7.47
CA ASP A 163 -2.72 -8.64 6.21
C ASP A 163 -2.73 -10.09 5.70
N ASP A 164 -3.93 -10.64 5.49
CA ASP A 164 -4.19 -12.04 5.11
C ASP A 164 -3.92 -12.34 3.62
N CYS A 165 -3.06 -11.54 2.99
CA CYS A 165 -2.57 -11.73 1.64
C CYS A 165 -1.55 -12.86 1.55
N VAL A 166 -1.51 -13.58 0.42
CA VAL A 166 -0.48 -14.60 0.17
C VAL A 166 0.93 -14.01 0.22
N PRO A 167 1.97 -14.83 0.49
CA PRO A 167 3.35 -14.37 0.49
C PRO A 167 3.72 -13.61 -0.78
N GLY A 168 4.37 -12.46 -0.61
CA GLY A 168 4.75 -11.56 -1.71
C GLY A 168 3.69 -10.52 -2.12
N LEU A 169 2.53 -10.52 -1.47
CA LEU A 169 1.54 -9.46 -1.53
C LEU A 169 1.42 -8.76 -0.17
N ALA A 170 0.87 -7.55 -0.18
CA ALA A 170 0.56 -6.75 0.99
C ALA A 170 -0.87 -6.19 0.90
N CYS A 171 -1.57 -6.18 2.03
CA CYS A 171 -2.88 -5.58 2.16
C CYS A 171 -2.74 -4.05 2.23
N LEU A 172 -3.16 -3.36 1.16
CA LEU A 172 -3.16 -1.89 1.14
C LEU A 172 -4.59 -1.39 1.31
N LYS A 173 -4.73 -0.33 2.12
CA LYS A 173 -6.01 0.32 2.35
C LYS A 173 -6.48 1.03 1.08
N GLU A 174 -7.74 0.81 0.76
CA GLU A 174 -8.44 1.50 -0.31
C GLU A 174 -8.84 2.92 0.09
N ARG A 175 -9.00 3.80 -0.90
CA ARG A 175 -9.43 5.20 -0.67
C ARG A 175 -10.89 5.32 -0.23
N CYS A 176 -11.68 4.28 -0.46
CA CYS A 176 -13.09 4.20 -0.13
C CYS A 176 -13.34 3.18 0.99
N GLY A 177 -14.47 3.34 1.68
CA GLY A 177 -14.83 2.51 2.82
C GLY A 177 -13.98 2.80 4.07
N THR A 178 -14.43 2.31 5.23
CA THR A 178 -13.74 2.58 6.50
C THR A 178 -12.52 1.67 6.69
N ASN A 179 -12.61 0.41 6.28
CA ASN A 179 -11.57 -0.61 6.46
C ASN A 179 -11.46 -1.57 5.27
N VAL A 180 -11.69 -1.07 4.06
CA VAL A 180 -11.55 -1.87 2.85
C VAL A 180 -10.07 -1.91 2.48
N GLY A 181 -9.48 -3.10 2.44
CA GLY A 181 -8.14 -3.34 1.91
C GLY A 181 -8.20 -4.31 0.76
N ARG A 182 -7.25 -4.22 -0.17
CA ARG A 182 -7.01 -5.26 -1.18
C ARG A 182 -5.56 -5.70 -1.17
N CYS A 183 -5.33 -6.94 -1.62
CA CYS A 183 -3.98 -7.45 -1.75
C CYS A 183 -3.31 -6.90 -3.00
N TYR A 184 -2.15 -6.28 -2.81
CA TYR A 184 -1.34 -5.68 -3.86
C TYR A 184 0.06 -6.26 -3.88
N ARG A 185 0.70 -6.20 -5.05
CA ARG A 185 2.12 -6.47 -5.21
C ARG A 185 2.87 -5.16 -5.36
N PHE A 186 3.91 -4.92 -4.57
CA PHE A 186 4.78 -3.78 -4.80
C PHE A 186 5.59 -3.95 -6.09
N CYS A 187 5.85 -2.84 -6.78
CA CYS A 187 6.55 -2.86 -8.04
C CYS A 187 7.44 -1.61 -8.21
N ARG A 188 8.51 -1.77 -9.00
CA ARG A 188 9.29 -0.65 -9.55
C ARG A 188 8.86 -0.36 -11.00
N ASP A 189 8.56 -1.42 -11.73
CA ASP A 189 8.08 -1.42 -13.11
C ASP A 189 7.10 -2.59 -13.32
N GLY A 190 6.58 -2.75 -14.54
CA GLY A 190 5.59 -3.78 -14.85
C GLY A 190 6.10 -5.23 -14.82
N SER A 191 7.42 -5.48 -14.76
CA SER A 191 7.98 -6.84 -14.89
C SER A 191 7.55 -7.78 -13.77
N VAL A 192 7.34 -7.26 -12.56
CA VAL A 192 6.90 -8.05 -11.40
C VAL A 192 5.38 -8.19 -11.30
N CYS A 193 4.62 -7.44 -12.10
CA CYS A 193 3.15 -7.40 -12.02
C CYS A 193 2.45 -8.53 -12.77
N GLY A 194 3.18 -9.26 -13.61
CA GLY A 194 2.61 -10.24 -14.53
C GLY A 194 2.14 -9.58 -15.83
N THR A 195 1.81 -10.42 -16.82
CA THR A 195 1.48 -9.97 -18.17
C THR A 195 0.25 -9.07 -18.19
N GLY A 196 0.37 -7.90 -18.82
CA GLY A 196 -0.74 -6.96 -19.02
C GLY A 196 -1.08 -6.09 -17.80
N ILE A 197 -0.40 -6.27 -16.65
CA ILE A 197 -0.65 -5.48 -15.45
C ILE A 197 0.39 -4.37 -15.32
N ALA A 198 -0.06 -3.12 -15.27
CA ALA A 198 0.82 -1.97 -15.12
C ALA A 198 1.24 -1.72 -13.66
N CYS A 199 2.46 -1.22 -13.48
CA CYS A 199 2.96 -0.69 -12.20
C CYS A 199 2.61 0.79 -12.05
N GLY A 200 1.36 1.06 -11.67
CA GLY A 200 0.78 2.40 -11.74
C GLY A 200 0.34 2.98 -10.39
N MET A 201 -0.16 2.14 -9.49
CA MET A 201 -0.76 2.60 -8.24
C MET A 201 0.31 3.19 -7.32
N ILE A 202 0.13 4.45 -6.92
CA ILE A 202 0.95 5.06 -5.88
C ILE A 202 0.43 4.56 -4.53
N VAL A 203 1.32 4.06 -3.70
CA VAL A 203 0.95 3.61 -2.35
C VAL A 203 0.98 4.82 -1.42
N ASP A 204 -0.18 5.19 -0.90
CA ASP A 204 -0.32 6.24 0.10
C ASP A 204 -0.28 5.62 1.51
N PHE A 205 0.35 6.33 2.44
CA PHE A 205 0.33 5.98 3.84
C PHE A 205 -1.02 6.35 4.48
N PRO A 206 -1.40 5.71 5.59
CA PRO A 206 -2.63 6.05 6.31
C PRO A 206 -2.73 7.51 6.75
N ASN A 207 -1.61 8.23 6.89
CA ASN A 207 -1.56 9.65 7.21
C ASN A 207 -1.70 10.57 5.98
N GLY A 208 -1.98 10.01 4.79
CA GLY A 208 -2.08 10.75 3.53
C GLY A 208 -0.75 11.11 2.88
N GLY A 209 0.39 10.71 3.46
CA GLY A 209 1.70 10.90 2.85
C GLY A 209 1.94 9.90 1.71
N ARG A 210 2.56 10.33 0.62
CA ARG A 210 2.99 9.41 -0.44
C ARG A 210 4.17 8.58 0.04
N SER A 211 4.10 7.26 -0.07
CA SER A 211 5.23 6.39 0.31
C SER A 211 6.41 6.45 -0.66
N GLY A 212 6.20 6.99 -1.86
CA GLY A 212 7.15 6.88 -2.97
C GLY A 212 7.20 5.47 -3.58
N SER A 213 6.55 4.48 -2.96
CA SER A 213 6.42 3.11 -3.48
C SER A 213 5.25 3.03 -4.46
N ARG A 214 5.36 2.09 -5.40
CA ARG A 214 4.30 1.75 -6.35
C ARG A 214 3.83 0.33 -6.13
N ALA A 215 2.59 0.09 -6.51
CA ALA A 215 1.97 -1.22 -6.54
C ALA A 215 1.44 -1.54 -7.95
N CYS A 216 1.41 -2.82 -8.27
CA CYS A 216 0.76 -3.34 -9.45
C CYS A 216 -0.72 -3.01 -9.38
N ASN A 217 -1.29 -2.54 -10.49
CA ASN A 217 -2.73 -2.35 -10.57
C ASN A 217 -3.44 -3.69 -10.33
N VAL A 218 -4.61 -3.66 -9.70
CA VAL A 218 -5.52 -4.81 -9.79
C VAL A 218 -5.99 -4.83 -11.23
N GLY A 219 -5.53 -5.81 -12.02
CA GLY A 219 -5.96 -5.95 -13.41
C GLY A 219 -7.47 -6.21 -13.53
N ASP A 220 -7.95 -6.48 -14.73
CA ASP A 220 -9.36 -6.82 -15.02
C ASP A 220 -9.77 -8.21 -14.47
N GLN A 221 -8.98 -8.75 -13.53
CA GLN A 221 -9.10 -10.09 -12.94
C GLN A 221 -10.23 -10.20 -11.92
N VAL A 222 -11.07 -9.16 -11.71
CA VAL A 222 -12.27 -9.28 -10.88
C VAL A 222 -13.43 -9.74 -11.77
N PRO A 223 -13.78 -11.03 -11.82
CA PRO A 223 -14.52 -11.61 -12.94
C PRO A 223 -16.03 -11.31 -12.97
N ALA A 224 -16.53 -10.40 -12.13
CA ALA A 224 -17.97 -10.31 -11.85
C ALA A 224 -18.57 -8.90 -11.89
N CYS A 225 -17.82 -7.88 -12.28
CA CYS A 225 -18.30 -6.50 -12.24
C CYS A 225 -19.22 -6.19 -13.43
N ASP A 226 -20.54 -6.19 -13.22
CA ASP A 226 -21.53 -5.74 -14.21
C ASP A 226 -21.79 -4.24 -14.03
N VAL A 227 -21.25 -3.43 -14.93
CA VAL A 227 -21.35 -1.95 -14.90
C VAL A 227 -22.79 -1.44 -15.07
N TYR A 228 -23.69 -2.23 -15.62
CA TYR A 228 -25.07 -1.83 -15.85
C TYR A 228 -25.97 -2.09 -14.64
N THR A 229 -25.77 -3.24 -13.98
CA THR A 229 -26.48 -3.55 -12.73
C THR A 229 -25.76 -2.99 -11.50
N ARG A 230 -24.50 -2.57 -11.66
CA ARG A 230 -23.60 -2.09 -10.59
C ARG A 230 -23.37 -3.15 -9.50
N MET A 231 -23.37 -4.41 -9.90
CA MET A 231 -23.20 -5.56 -9.01
C MET A 231 -21.91 -6.32 -9.29
N GLY A 232 -21.51 -7.13 -8.30
CA GLY A 232 -20.42 -8.09 -8.41
C GLY A 232 -19.04 -7.60 -7.97
N CYS A 233 -18.96 -6.38 -7.43
CA CYS A 233 -17.79 -5.99 -6.65
C CYS A 233 -17.75 -6.72 -5.29
N PRO A 234 -16.57 -7.14 -4.84
CA PRO A 234 -16.43 -7.97 -3.64
C PRO A 234 -16.72 -7.20 -2.33
N ASP A 235 -16.77 -5.87 -2.41
CA ASP A 235 -17.11 -4.97 -1.29
C ASP A 235 -18.06 -3.86 -1.81
N SER A 236 -19.02 -3.44 -0.99
CA SER A 236 -20.03 -2.45 -1.36
C SER A 236 -19.50 -1.01 -1.42
N ALA A 237 -18.33 -0.73 -0.85
CA ALA A 237 -17.65 0.55 -1.02
C ALA A 237 -16.99 0.68 -2.39
N LEU A 238 -16.75 -0.44 -3.09
CA LEU A 238 -16.21 -0.46 -4.44
C LEU A 238 -17.34 -0.31 -5.46
N VAL A 239 -17.06 0.45 -6.51
CA VAL A 239 -18.00 0.72 -7.60
C VAL A 239 -17.47 0.08 -8.89
N CYS A 240 -18.40 -0.41 -9.70
CA CYS A 240 -18.09 -0.95 -11.01
C CYS A 240 -17.89 0.15 -12.05
N TYR A 241 -16.68 0.25 -12.59
CA TYR A 241 -16.32 1.20 -13.64
C TYR A 241 -15.92 0.49 -14.93
N VAL A 242 -16.16 1.17 -16.05
CA VAL A 242 -15.56 0.82 -17.34
C VAL A 242 -14.14 1.38 -17.41
N ALA A 243 -13.19 0.52 -17.73
CA ALA A 243 -11.79 0.86 -17.99
C ALA A 243 -11.40 0.42 -19.41
N ASN A 244 -10.21 0.81 -19.87
CA ASN A 244 -9.79 0.67 -21.28
C ASN A 244 -9.94 -0.75 -21.88
N GLN A 245 -9.90 -1.81 -21.09
CA GLN A 245 -9.96 -3.20 -21.57
C GLN A 245 -11.09 -4.03 -20.94
N GLY A 246 -12.00 -3.41 -20.18
CA GLY A 246 -13.06 -4.16 -19.50
C GLY A 246 -13.75 -3.38 -18.40
N THR A 247 -14.23 -4.12 -17.40
CA THR A 247 -14.84 -3.57 -16.20
C THR A 247 -13.95 -3.86 -15.00
N LYS A 248 -13.96 -2.96 -14.01
CA LYS A 248 -13.22 -3.18 -12.78
C LYS A 248 -13.93 -2.57 -11.58
N CYS A 249 -13.67 -3.15 -10.42
CA CYS A 249 -14.10 -2.62 -9.14
C CYS A 249 -13.07 -1.64 -8.61
N ASP A 250 -13.46 -0.39 -8.43
CA ASP A 250 -12.56 0.64 -7.92
C ASP A 250 -13.27 1.57 -6.94
N CYS A 251 -12.49 2.33 -6.19
CA CYS A 251 -13.04 3.35 -5.33
C CYS A 251 -13.55 4.54 -6.15
N PRO A 252 -14.74 5.08 -5.85
CA PRO A 252 -15.13 6.38 -6.40
C PRO A 252 -14.13 7.45 -5.96
N SER A 253 -13.82 8.34 -6.90
CA SER A 253 -13.14 9.60 -6.57
C SER A 253 -14.02 10.46 -5.68
N VAL A 254 -13.39 11.30 -4.86
CA VAL A 254 -14.09 12.29 -4.03
C VAL A 254 -14.87 13.33 -4.86
N THR A 255 -14.56 13.50 -6.15
CA THR A 255 -15.24 14.48 -7.01
C THR A 255 -16.65 14.04 -7.41
N ASN A 256 -16.88 12.74 -7.64
CA ASN A 256 -18.18 12.13 -7.94
C ASN A 256 -19.05 12.94 -8.93
N ARG A 257 -18.50 13.19 -10.12
CA ARG A 257 -19.06 14.04 -11.17
C ARG A 257 -20.34 13.47 -11.79
N GLY A 258 -21.30 14.34 -12.06
CA GLY A 258 -22.56 14.01 -12.70
C GLY A 258 -22.45 13.81 -14.21
N GLU A 259 -23.55 13.38 -14.84
CA GLU A 259 -23.66 13.21 -16.29
C GLU A 259 -23.42 14.55 -17.03
N GLY A 260 -22.60 14.53 -18.08
CA GLY A 260 -22.20 15.69 -18.87
C GLY A 260 -21.05 16.52 -18.29
N GLU A 261 -20.62 16.27 -17.05
CA GLU A 261 -19.50 17.00 -16.46
C GLU A 261 -18.14 16.53 -16.99
N ASN A 262 -17.19 17.46 -17.12
CA ASN A 262 -15.84 17.15 -17.61
C ASN A 262 -15.09 16.24 -16.63
N CYS A 263 -14.47 15.17 -17.14
CA CYS A 263 -13.71 14.21 -16.34
C CYS A 263 -12.32 13.96 -16.93
N THR A 264 -11.36 13.58 -16.09
CA THR A 264 -10.02 13.16 -16.54
C THR A 264 -9.84 11.65 -16.43
N PHE A 265 -10.44 11.04 -15.41
CA PHE A 265 -10.33 9.62 -15.11
C PHE A 265 -11.72 9.00 -14.94
N TYR A 266 -11.84 7.68 -15.17
CA TYR A 266 -13.12 6.97 -15.11
C TYR A 266 -13.76 7.00 -13.71
N ASP A 267 -12.94 7.02 -12.65
CA ASP A 267 -13.37 7.03 -11.25
C ASP A 267 -13.82 8.42 -10.78
N GLU A 268 -13.61 9.48 -11.58
CA GLU A 268 -14.17 10.81 -11.31
C GLU A 268 -15.68 10.86 -11.51
N CYS A 269 -16.23 10.01 -12.37
CA CYS A 269 -17.65 9.99 -12.67
C CYS A 269 -18.44 9.23 -11.61
N ALA A 270 -19.69 9.65 -11.39
CA ALA A 270 -20.59 8.97 -10.46
C ALA A 270 -20.88 7.52 -10.88
N SER A 271 -21.27 6.70 -9.92
CA SER A 271 -21.57 5.28 -10.14
C SER A 271 -22.60 5.05 -11.26
N GLY A 272 -22.25 4.24 -12.26
CA GLY A 272 -23.07 3.97 -13.44
C GLY A 272 -22.77 4.91 -14.63
N LEU A 273 -21.84 5.84 -14.46
CA LEU A 273 -21.31 6.68 -15.52
C LEU A 273 -19.88 6.22 -15.88
N THR A 274 -19.42 6.61 -17.06
CA THR A 274 -18.05 6.39 -17.53
C THR A 274 -17.49 7.67 -18.14
N CYS A 275 -16.19 7.90 -17.98
CA CYS A 275 -15.51 9.04 -18.59
C CYS A 275 -15.17 8.72 -20.05
N LEU A 276 -15.87 9.34 -20.99
CA LEU A 276 -15.65 9.15 -22.43
C LEU A 276 -15.11 10.40 -23.06
N ASN A 277 -14.13 10.24 -23.96
CA ASN A 277 -13.63 11.32 -24.79
C ASN A 277 -14.43 11.36 -26.10
N LEU A 278 -15.30 12.36 -26.22
CA LEU A 278 -16.10 12.60 -27.43
C LEU A 278 -15.56 13.86 -28.13
N GLY A 279 -14.58 13.65 -29.01
CA GLY A 279 -13.91 14.72 -29.74
C GLY A 279 -12.74 15.31 -28.96
N ASN A 280 -12.89 16.53 -28.41
CA ASN A 280 -11.84 17.25 -27.67
C ASN A 280 -12.18 17.41 -26.18
N VAL A 281 -13.28 16.81 -25.71
CA VAL A 281 -13.74 16.93 -24.32
C VAL A 281 -14.02 15.53 -23.78
N SER A 282 -13.49 15.26 -22.59
CA SER A 282 -13.83 14.07 -21.83
C SER A 282 -14.95 14.40 -20.84
N GLN A 283 -16.08 13.69 -20.94
CA GLN A 283 -17.26 13.91 -20.09
C GLN A 283 -17.80 12.60 -19.52
N CYS A 284 -18.51 12.70 -18.40
CA CYS A 284 -19.18 11.56 -17.78
C CYS A 284 -20.49 11.23 -18.52
N HIS A 285 -20.58 10.04 -19.10
CA HIS A 285 -21.77 9.56 -19.81
C HIS A 285 -22.37 8.34 -19.13
N LYS A 286 -23.70 8.23 -19.17
CA LYS A 286 -24.41 7.07 -18.64
C LYS A 286 -24.21 5.86 -19.53
N LEU A 287 -23.94 4.70 -18.93
CA LEU A 287 -23.88 3.43 -19.65
C LEU A 287 -25.30 2.90 -19.97
N CYS A 288 -25.46 2.27 -21.12
CA CYS A 288 -26.74 1.68 -21.55
C CYS A 288 -26.56 0.30 -22.20
N LYS A 289 -27.55 -0.58 -22.00
CA LYS A 289 -27.70 -1.84 -22.77
C LYS A 289 -28.65 -1.61 -23.95
N THR A 290 -29.65 -0.76 -23.77
CA THR A 290 -30.71 -0.48 -24.74
C THR A 290 -31.09 1.01 -24.72
N ASN A 291 -31.83 1.46 -25.73
CA ASN A 291 -32.34 2.85 -25.79
C ASN A 291 -33.26 3.20 -24.62
N ALA A 292 -33.87 2.22 -23.95
CA ALA A 292 -34.73 2.45 -22.79
C ALA A 292 -33.93 2.89 -21.54
N ASP A 293 -32.62 2.63 -21.52
CA ASP A 293 -31.76 3.06 -20.40
C ASP A 293 -31.41 4.55 -20.49
N CYS A 294 -31.59 5.17 -21.67
CA CYS A 294 -31.28 6.57 -21.92
C CYS A 294 -32.47 7.49 -21.64
N THR A 295 -32.20 8.64 -21.02
CA THR A 295 -33.21 9.68 -20.77
C THR A 295 -33.39 10.55 -22.01
N GLY A 296 -34.53 11.24 -22.11
CA GLY A 296 -34.78 12.20 -23.20
C GLY A 296 -34.91 11.60 -24.60
N GLY A 297 -35.07 10.27 -24.72
CA GLY A 297 -35.18 9.59 -26.02
C GLY A 297 -33.85 9.46 -26.77
N ALA A 298 -32.70 9.68 -26.10
CA ALA A 298 -31.39 9.46 -26.69
C ALA A 298 -31.19 7.99 -27.09
N SER A 299 -30.43 7.76 -28.16
CA SER A 299 -30.11 6.42 -28.62
C SER A 299 -28.86 5.89 -27.92
N CYS A 300 -28.94 4.65 -27.46
CA CYS A 300 -27.82 3.94 -26.86
C CYS A 300 -26.75 3.68 -27.92
N THR A 301 -25.63 4.39 -27.82
CA THR A 301 -24.60 4.42 -28.85
C THR A 301 -23.42 3.51 -28.46
N PRO A 302 -23.01 2.56 -29.31
CA PRO A 302 -21.88 1.68 -29.00
C PRO A 302 -20.53 2.42 -29.07
N SER A 303 -19.64 2.12 -28.14
CA SER A 303 -18.23 2.53 -28.11
C SER A 303 -17.36 1.39 -27.56
N GLY A 304 -16.66 0.70 -28.46
CA GLY A 304 -15.86 -0.48 -28.11
C GLY A 304 -16.75 -1.63 -27.65
N SER A 305 -16.48 -2.17 -26.46
CA SER A 305 -17.24 -3.27 -25.85
C SER A 305 -18.46 -2.84 -25.03
N PHE A 306 -18.72 -1.53 -24.94
CA PHE A 306 -19.79 -0.94 -24.13
C PHE A 306 -20.64 0.00 -24.97
N SER A 307 -21.78 0.43 -24.43
CA SER A 307 -22.63 1.45 -25.03
C SER A 307 -23.00 2.51 -24.01
N PHE A 308 -23.24 3.74 -24.48
CA PHE A 308 -23.51 4.90 -23.63
C PHE A 308 -24.63 5.77 -24.20
N CYS A 309 -25.23 6.60 -23.33
CA CYS A 309 -26.19 7.63 -23.70
C CYS A 309 -25.42 8.93 -23.99
N PRO A 310 -25.45 9.43 -25.24
CA PRO A 310 -24.79 10.68 -25.62
C PRO A 310 -25.45 11.90 -24.99
#